data_AF-A0A0K8Q0K0-F1
#
_entry.id   AF-A0A0K8Q0K0-F1
#
_cell.length_a   1.000
_cell.length_b   1.000
_cell.length_c   1.000
_cell.angle_alpha   90.00
_cell.angle_beta   90.00
_cell.angle_gamma   90.00
#
_symmetry.space_group_name_H-M   'P 1'
#
loop_
_entity.id
_entity.type
_entity.pdbx_description
1 polymer ?
#
loop_
_entity_poly.entity_id
_entity_poly.type
_entity_poly.pdbx_seq_one_letter_code
_entity_poly.pdbx_strand_id
1 'polypeptide(L)'
;MAADYATVADLKLHWSALPSTSEVDAQQKLHEASVEVRGNFPDLDARIMAGSMDPDIAKLVVCRMVKRALDVSEEAPAAGFETIQFGSGPFSMGGKVLNPDGNLYLTAADKKLLGRSRPRRQAWTIPIGGA
;
A
#
# COMPACT_ATOMS: atom_id res chain seq x y z
N MET A 1 6.41 -23.05 -0.85
CA MET A 1 5.60 -21.81 -0.78
C MET A 1 6.32 -20.87 0.17
N ALA A 2 6.65 -19.65 -0.25
CA ALA A 2 7.34 -18.70 0.65
C ALA A 2 6.38 -18.24 1.75
N ALA A 3 6.89 -18.05 2.96
CA ALA A 3 6.11 -17.55 4.08
C ALA A 3 5.64 -16.10 3.81
N ASP A 4 4.45 -15.75 4.30
CA ASP A 4 3.91 -14.40 4.19
C ASP A 4 4.76 -13.41 5.00
N TYR A 5 4.81 -12.15 4.55
CA TYR A 5 5.68 -11.14 5.17
C TYR A 5 5.16 -10.65 6.53
N ALA A 6 3.89 -10.87 6.83
CA ALA A 6 3.25 -10.42 8.05
C ALA A 6 2.19 -11.43 8.51
N THR A 7 2.04 -11.55 9.83
CA THR A 7 1.02 -12.39 10.47
C THR A 7 -0.15 -11.54 10.98
N VAL A 8 -1.25 -12.20 11.37
CA VAL A 8 -2.38 -11.51 12.03
C VAL A 8 -1.95 -10.86 13.34
N ALA A 9 -1.00 -11.44 14.06
CA ALA A 9 -0.43 -10.84 15.28
C ALA A 9 0.30 -9.51 14.97
N ASP A 10 1.10 -9.48 13.89
CA ASP A 10 1.75 -8.26 13.42
C ASP A 10 0.74 -7.19 13.02
N LEU A 11 -0.34 -7.59 12.34
CA LEU A 11 -1.42 -6.69 11.97
C LEU A 11 -2.11 -6.08 13.19
N LYS A 12 -2.39 -6.87 14.23
CA LYS A 12 -2.99 -6.40 15.49
C LYS A 12 -2.07 -5.42 16.24
N LEU A 13 -0.76 -5.64 16.21
CA LEU A 13 0.22 -4.71 16.76
C LEU A 13 0.26 -3.39 15.96
N HIS A 14 0.12 -3.47 14.63
CA HIS A 14 0.13 -2.30 13.75
C HIS A 14 -1.19 -1.51 13.78
N TRP A 15 -2.31 -2.20 13.97
CA TRP A 15 -3.66 -1.66 13.95
C TRP A 15 -4.50 -2.27 15.07
N SER A 16 -4.46 -1.62 16.24
CA SER A 16 -5.18 -2.08 17.45
C SER A 16 -6.70 -2.03 17.35
N ALA A 17 -7.25 -1.33 16.35
CA ALA A 17 -8.69 -1.20 16.12
C ALA A 17 -9.25 -2.22 15.10
N LEU A 18 -8.48 -3.25 14.74
CA LEU A 18 -8.94 -4.34 13.86
C LEU A 18 -10.18 -5.03 14.48
N PRO A 19 -11.31 -5.10 13.78
CA PRO A 19 -12.49 -5.82 14.27
C PRO A 19 -12.22 -7.32 14.38
N SER A 20 -12.59 -7.92 15.51
CA SER A 20 -12.35 -9.34 15.81
C SER A 20 -13.10 -10.31 14.88
N THR A 21 -14.16 -9.85 14.22
CA THR A 21 -14.93 -10.64 13.25
C THR A 21 -14.20 -10.88 11.93
N SER A 22 -13.11 -10.15 11.67
CA SER A 22 -12.41 -10.15 10.38
C SER A 22 -11.05 -10.84 10.42
N GLU A 23 -10.76 -11.67 11.43
CA GLU A 23 -9.45 -12.32 11.56
C GLU A 23 -9.14 -13.30 10.41
N VAL A 24 -10.14 -14.05 9.95
CA VAL A 24 -10.00 -14.98 8.81
C VAL A 24 -9.77 -14.20 7.51
N ASP A 25 -10.56 -13.17 7.27
CA ASP A 25 -10.41 -12.29 6.10
C ASP A 25 -9.08 -11.55 6.12
N ALA A 26 -8.63 -11.12 7.30
CA ALA A 26 -7.33 -10.48 7.48
C ALA A 26 -6.19 -11.45 7.14
N GLN A 27 -6.26 -12.71 7.59
CA GLN A 27 -5.26 -13.71 7.24
C GLN A 27 -5.20 -13.94 5.74
N GLN A 28 -6.34 -14.09 5.08
CA GLN A 28 -6.40 -14.27 3.63
C GLN A 28 -5.84 -13.05 2.88
N LYS A 29 -6.21 -11.82 3.27
CA LYS A 29 -5.69 -10.59 2.66
C LYS A 29 -4.19 -10.39 2.92
N LEU A 30 -3.65 -10.84 4.06
CA LEU A 30 -2.21 -10.82 4.32
C LEU A 30 -1.45 -11.73 3.35
N HIS A 31 -2.01 -12.90 3.05
CA HIS A 31 -1.47 -13.81 2.06
C HIS A 31 -1.48 -13.18 0.66
N GLU A 32 -2.63 -12.68 0.22
CA GLU A 32 -2.80 -12.03 -1.09
C GLU A 32 -1.87 -10.81 -1.24
N ALA A 33 -1.76 -9.97 -0.22
CA ALA A 33 -0.86 -8.82 -0.21
C ALA A 33 0.61 -9.25 -0.33
N SER A 34 0.99 -10.35 0.34
CA SER A 34 2.35 -10.90 0.22
C SER A 34 2.64 -11.42 -1.19
N VAL A 35 1.65 -12.05 -1.84
CA VAL A 35 1.75 -12.46 -3.25
C VAL A 35 1.87 -11.25 -4.18
N GLU A 36 1.05 -10.23 -3.98
CA GLU A 36 1.07 -9.00 -4.79
C GLU A 36 2.41 -8.26 -4.67
N VAL A 37 2.95 -8.16 -3.45
CA VAL A 37 4.26 -7.54 -3.19
C VAL A 37 5.38 -8.33 -3.88
N ARG A 38 5.38 -9.67 -3.79
CA ARG A 38 6.37 -10.52 -4.52
C ARG A 38 6.24 -10.37 -6.03
N GLY A 39 5.02 -10.26 -6.55
CA GLY A 39 4.77 -10.04 -7.98
C GLY A 39 5.31 -8.70 -8.48
N ASN A 40 5.18 -7.64 -7.69
CA ASN A 40 5.70 -6.30 -8.03
C ASN A 40 7.20 -6.14 -7.78
N PHE A 41 7.77 -6.87 -6.81
CA PHE A 41 9.17 -6.80 -6.39
C PHE A 41 9.78 -8.21 -6.28
N PRO A 42 10.10 -8.88 -7.41
CA PRO A 42 10.56 -10.27 -7.41
C PRO A 42 11.94 -10.45 -6.76
N ASP A 43 12.74 -9.39 -6.62
CA ASP A 43 14.03 -9.40 -5.94
C ASP A 43 13.95 -9.11 -4.43
N LEU A 44 12.74 -8.87 -3.89
CA LEU A 44 12.55 -8.47 -2.49
C LEU A 44 13.05 -9.51 -1.49
N ASP A 45 12.66 -10.77 -1.66
CA ASP A 45 13.09 -11.86 -0.78
C ASP A 45 14.62 -11.99 -0.77
N ALA A 46 15.25 -11.93 -1.96
CA ALA A 46 16.70 -11.97 -2.08
C ALA A 46 17.37 -10.77 -1.37
N ARG A 47 16.77 -9.58 -1.44
CA ARG A 47 17.28 -8.38 -0.76
C ARG A 47 17.21 -8.48 0.76
N ILE A 48 16.14 -9.06 1.28
CA ILE A 48 15.95 -9.34 2.70
C ILE A 48 16.98 -10.38 3.17
N MET A 49 17.11 -11.50 2.44
CA MET A 49 18.09 -12.55 2.77
C MET A 49 19.53 -12.04 2.72
N ALA A 50 19.84 -11.13 1.81
CA ALA A 50 21.16 -10.51 1.70
C ALA A 50 21.41 -9.42 2.76
N GLY A 51 20.44 -9.09 3.62
CA GLY A 51 20.55 -8.02 4.62
C GLY A 51 20.58 -6.61 4.03
N SER A 52 20.31 -6.47 2.73
CA SER A 52 20.26 -5.16 2.03
C SER A 52 18.94 -4.41 2.22
N MET A 53 17.96 -5.08 2.82
CA MET A 53 16.66 -4.54 3.18
C MET A 53 16.19 -5.16 4.47
N ASP A 54 15.65 -4.32 5.35
CA ASP A 54 15.05 -4.77 6.60
C ASP A 54 13.73 -5.51 6.32
N PRO A 55 13.53 -6.75 6.81
CA PRO A 55 12.27 -7.48 6.67
C PRO A 55 11.06 -6.73 7.24
N ASP A 56 11.26 -5.87 8.26
CA ASP A 56 10.17 -5.08 8.85
C ASP A 56 9.56 -4.07 7.86
N ILE A 57 10.29 -3.69 6.81
CA ILE A 57 9.77 -2.85 5.73
C ILE A 57 8.67 -3.59 4.94
N ALA A 58 8.91 -4.84 4.56
CA ALA A 58 7.94 -5.64 3.82
C ALA A 58 6.70 -5.92 4.69
N LYS A 59 6.92 -6.28 5.95
CA LYS A 59 5.87 -6.45 6.96
C LYS A 59 5.00 -5.20 7.11
N LEU A 60 5.63 -4.03 7.28
CA LEU A 60 4.94 -2.75 7.42
C LEU A 60 4.03 -2.44 6.21
N VAL A 61 4.55 -2.63 4.99
CA VAL A 61 3.77 -2.35 3.77
C VAL A 61 2.60 -3.31 3.64
N VAL A 62 2.80 -4.61 3.88
CA VAL A 62 1.71 -5.59 3.84
C VAL A 62 0.62 -5.27 4.87
N CYS A 63 0.98 -4.94 6.11
CA CYS A 63 0.00 -4.53 7.12
C CYS A 63 -0.78 -3.27 6.70
N ARG A 64 -0.14 -2.29 6.05
CA ARG A 64 -0.82 -1.09 5.53
C ARG A 64 -1.79 -1.41 4.39
N MET A 65 -1.40 -2.30 3.47
CA MET A 65 -2.28 -2.74 2.38
C MET A 65 -3.54 -3.39 2.94
N VAL A 66 -3.38 -4.34 3.86
CA VAL A 66 -4.52 -5.05 4.47
C VAL A 66 -5.39 -4.12 5.30
N LYS A 67 -4.78 -3.21 6.08
CA LYS A 67 -5.55 -2.18 6.80
C LYS A 67 -6.43 -1.37 5.85
N ARG A 68 -5.88 -0.84 4.74
CA ARG A 68 -6.66 -0.06 3.76
C ARG A 68 -7.75 -0.87 3.06
N ALA A 69 -7.55 -2.17 2.91
CA ALA A 69 -8.52 -3.07 2.29
C ALA A 69 -9.65 -3.48 3.25
N LEU A 70 -9.42 -3.46 4.57
CA LEU A 70 -10.40 -3.82 5.58
C LEU A 70 -11.07 -2.60 6.23
N ASP A 71 -10.37 -1.48 6.33
CA ASP A 71 -10.87 -0.20 6.87
C ASP A 71 -11.67 0.57 5.80
N VAL A 72 -12.59 -0.14 5.13
CA VAL A 72 -13.57 0.42 4.20
C VAL A 72 -14.79 0.84 5.02
N SER A 73 -14.58 1.77 5.95
CA SER A 73 -15.66 2.28 6.80
C SER A 73 -16.43 3.36 6.04
N GLU A 74 -17.74 3.17 5.80
CA GLU A 74 -18.60 4.15 5.12
C GLU A 74 -18.76 5.48 5.89
N GLU A 75 -18.30 5.57 7.14
CA GLU A 75 -18.60 6.67 8.07
C GLU A 75 -17.41 7.55 8.52
N ALA A 76 -16.20 7.40 7.94
CA ALA A 76 -15.04 8.19 8.38
C ALA A 76 -14.45 9.10 7.27
N PRO A 77 -14.60 10.45 7.36
CA PRO A 77 -14.12 11.39 6.33
C PRO A 77 -12.59 11.63 6.31
N ALA A 78 -11.80 10.94 7.14
CA ALA A 78 -10.40 11.32 7.36
C ALA A 78 -9.38 10.59 6.47
N ALA A 79 -9.73 9.45 5.87
CA ALA A 79 -8.77 8.61 5.13
C ALA A 79 -9.20 8.22 3.70
N GLY A 80 -10.26 8.85 3.16
CA GLY A 80 -10.97 8.31 2.00
C GLY A 80 -11.07 9.18 0.74
N PHE A 81 -10.61 10.45 0.74
CA PHE A 81 -10.86 11.35 -0.39
C PHE A 81 -9.61 11.64 -1.25
N GLU A 82 -9.72 11.35 -2.56
CA GLU A 82 -8.70 11.70 -3.56
C GLU A 82 -8.73 13.21 -3.91
N THR A 83 -9.89 13.85 -3.81
CA THR A 83 -10.09 15.29 -4.11
C THR A 83 -11.31 15.79 -3.34
N ILE A 84 -11.17 16.92 -2.63
CA ILE A 84 -12.29 17.65 -2.03
C ILE A 84 -12.44 18.95 -2.82
N GLN A 85 -13.44 19.03 -3.68
CA GLN A 85 -13.69 20.20 -4.52
C GLN A 85 -14.70 21.12 -3.80
N PHE A 86 -14.24 22.26 -3.29
CA PHE A 86 -15.12 23.28 -2.69
C PHE A 86 -15.71 24.17 -3.78
N GLY A 87 -16.95 23.90 -4.19
CA GLY A 87 -17.74 24.78 -5.05
C GLY A 87 -18.48 25.84 -4.22
N SER A 88 -18.32 27.12 -4.57
CA SER A 88 -19.04 28.23 -3.93
C SER A 88 -20.48 28.34 -4.46
N GLY A 89 -21.47 27.80 -3.73
CA GLY A 89 -22.93 28.01 -3.89
C GLY A 89 -23.79 26.73 -4.04
N PRO A 90 -25.11 26.78 -3.72
CA PRO A 90 -25.73 26.14 -2.55
C PRO A 90 -25.40 24.63 -2.43
N PHE A 91 -24.14 24.40 -2.04
CA PHE A 91 -23.50 23.21 -1.48
C PHE A 91 -23.80 21.84 -2.10
N SER A 92 -23.08 21.53 -3.19
CA SER A 92 -22.80 20.14 -3.56
C SER A 92 -21.53 19.68 -2.85
N MET A 93 -21.66 18.72 -1.92
CA MET A 93 -20.55 18.05 -1.25
C MET A 93 -20.42 16.65 -1.86
N GLY A 94 -19.57 16.51 -2.87
CA GLY A 94 -19.23 15.24 -3.48
C GLY A 94 -17.82 14.84 -3.08
N GLY A 95 -17.66 13.67 -2.47
CA GLY A 95 -16.36 13.10 -2.17
C GLY A 95 -16.24 11.71 -2.79
N LYS A 96 -15.15 11.47 -3.53
CA LYS A 96 -14.87 10.15 -4.11
C LYS A 96 -14.14 9.28 -3.10
N VAL A 97 -14.74 8.14 -2.75
CA VAL A 97 -14.13 7.11 -1.92
C VAL A 97 -12.98 6.46 -2.70
N LEU A 98 -11.79 6.40 -2.09
CA LEU A 98 -10.56 5.88 -2.70
C LEU A 98 -10.56 4.36 -2.92
N ASN A 99 -11.29 3.57 -2.12
CA ASN A 99 -11.30 2.10 -2.21
C ASN A 99 -12.65 1.48 -1.77
N PRO A 100 -13.74 1.71 -2.51
CA PRO A 100 -15.06 1.19 -2.15
C PRO A 100 -15.13 -0.35 -2.20
N ASP A 101 -14.31 -1.00 -3.04
CA ASP A 101 -14.31 -2.45 -3.23
C ASP A 101 -13.44 -3.23 -2.22
N GLY A 102 -12.70 -2.53 -1.35
CA GLY A 102 -11.79 -3.18 -0.39
C GLY A 102 -10.63 -3.93 -1.06
N ASN A 103 -10.18 -3.43 -2.22
CA ASN A 103 -9.09 -4.00 -2.99
C ASN A 103 -7.73 -3.75 -2.30
N LEU A 104 -6.79 -4.66 -2.54
CA LEU A 104 -5.40 -4.48 -2.16
C LEU A 104 -4.69 -3.62 -3.21
N TYR A 105 -3.90 -2.65 -2.74
CA TYR A 105 -3.09 -1.82 -3.62
C TYR A 105 -1.90 -1.21 -2.88
N LEU A 106 -0.83 -0.99 -3.64
CA LEU A 106 0.37 -0.28 -3.21
C LEU A 106 0.27 1.23 -3.49
N THR A 107 0.50 2.05 -2.46
CA THR A 107 0.63 3.51 -2.65
C THR A 107 1.99 3.89 -3.22
N ALA A 108 2.14 5.12 -3.71
CA ALA A 108 3.44 5.65 -4.14
C ALA A 108 4.47 5.65 -3.00
N ALA A 109 4.04 5.90 -1.75
CA ALA A 109 4.91 5.85 -0.58
C ALA A 109 5.40 4.42 -0.29
N ASP A 110 4.51 3.43 -0.38
CA ASP A 110 4.87 2.02 -0.19
C ASP A 110 5.85 1.54 -1.26
N LYS A 111 5.60 1.90 -2.53
CA LYS A 111 6.52 1.61 -3.65
C LYS A 111 7.89 2.24 -3.45
N LYS A 112 7.96 3.44 -2.87
CA LYS A 112 9.23 4.10 -2.53
C LYS A 112 9.97 3.38 -1.40
N LEU A 113 9.25 2.85 -0.43
CA LEU A 113 9.78 2.12 0.71
C LEU A 113 10.33 0.74 0.31
N LEU A 114 9.59 0.01 -0.54
CA LEU A 114 10.03 -1.27 -1.10
C LEU A 114 11.07 -1.10 -2.22
N GLY A 115 11.02 0.02 -2.93
CA GLY A 115 11.91 0.34 -4.02
C GLY A 115 13.37 0.44 -3.58
N ARG A 116 14.28 0.36 -4.55
CA ARG A 116 15.70 0.66 -4.29
C ARG A 116 15.84 2.15 -3.98
N SER A 117 16.67 2.50 -3.00
CA SER A 117 16.86 3.87 -2.48
C SER A 117 17.33 4.92 -3.50
N ARG A 118 17.45 4.61 -4.80
CA ARG A 118 17.64 5.57 -5.88
C ARG A 118 16.92 5.08 -7.14
N PRO A 119 15.89 5.79 -7.65
CA PRO A 119 15.54 5.61 -9.05
C PRO A 119 16.76 6.00 -9.88
N ARG A 120 17.17 5.14 -10.80
CA ARG A 120 18.08 5.49 -11.89
C ARG A 120 17.37 6.57 -12.71
N ARG A 121 17.51 7.84 -12.32
CA ARG A 121 17.06 8.97 -13.12
C ARG A 121 17.87 8.91 -14.41
N GLN A 122 17.29 8.36 -15.46
CA GLN A 122 17.85 8.45 -16.79
C GLN A 122 17.59 9.89 -17.25
N ALA A 123 18.62 10.72 -17.17
CA ALA A 123 18.58 12.05 -17.73
C ALA A 123 18.53 11.90 -19.25
N TRP A 124 17.33 12.06 -19.83
CA TRP A 124 17.20 12.21 -21.27
C TRP A 124 17.70 13.59 -21.65
N THR A 125 18.85 13.64 -22.31
CA THR A 125 19.35 14.86 -22.94
C THR A 125 18.71 14.94 -24.32
N ILE A 126 17.91 15.97 -24.56
CA ILE A 126 17.40 16.27 -25.90
C ILE A 126 18.53 17.00 -26.64
N PRO A 127 19.12 16.45 -27.71
CA PRO A 127 20.08 17.20 -28.50
C PRO A 127 19.35 18.38 -29.17
N ILE A 128 19.74 19.60 -28.82
CA ILE A 128 19.30 20.81 -29.53
C ILE A 128 20.28 21.01 -30.70
N GLY A 129 19.85 20.59 -31.89
CA GLY A 129 20.54 20.78 -33.18
C GLY A 129 19.98 19.74 -34.17
N GLY A 130 19.24 20.08 -35.23
CA GLY A 130 19.33 21.28 -36.06
C GLY A 130 20.29 21.01 -37.21
N ALA A 131 19.83 20.26 -38.21
CA ALA A 131 20.31 20.24 -39.60
C ALA A 131 19.15 19.79 -40.49
#